data_AF-A0A0N1M2Y0-F1
#
_entry.id   AF-A0A0N1M2Y0-F1
#
_cell.length_a   1.000
_cell.length_b   1.000
_cell.length_c   1.000
_cell.angle_alpha   90.00
_cell.angle_beta   90.00
_cell.angle_gamma   90.00
#
_symmetry.space_group_name_H-M   'P 1'
#
loop_
_entity.id
_entity.type
_entity.pdbx_description
1 polymer ?
#
loop_
_entity_poly.entity_id
_entity_poly.type
_entity_poly.pdbx_seq_one_letter_code
_entity_poly.pdbx_strand_id
1 'polypeptide(L)'
;MTGTYTEESCEFIGRLGCKSVGTWISDDKKLTYSGVVLSGAVGPDGISYAIPNSVLGGTDTVYGSTVSPLLGVVVAIVFLVMLALGVLRAADKWGDLARLSNSSKRRKALEA
;
A
#
# COMPACT_ATOMS: atom_id res chain seq x y z
N MET A 1 -3.56 -8.82 8.39
CA MET A 1 -2.29 -8.82 9.13
C MET A 1 -1.21 -9.20 8.15
N THR A 2 -0.15 -8.42 8.07
CA THR A 2 0.92 -8.56 7.09
C THR A 2 2.25 -8.77 7.79
N GLY A 3 3.23 -9.29 7.07
CA GLY A 3 4.54 -9.59 7.64
C GLY A 3 5.56 -9.98 6.60
N THR A 4 6.77 -10.17 7.08
CA THR A 4 7.93 -10.54 6.28
C THR A 4 8.18 -12.04 6.44
N TYR A 5 8.30 -12.73 5.31
CA TYR A 5 8.71 -14.12 5.22
C TYR A 5 10.18 -14.18 4.80
N THR A 6 10.96 -15.03 5.46
CA THR A 6 12.34 -15.34 5.14
C THR A 6 12.45 -16.82 4.84
N GLU A 7 12.90 -17.17 3.64
CA GLU A 7 13.20 -18.54 3.25
C GLU A 7 14.44 -19.04 4.00
N GLU A 8 14.32 -20.25 4.56
CA GLU A 8 15.43 -20.94 5.23
C GLU A 8 15.86 -22.16 4.43
N SER A 9 14.88 -22.87 3.86
CA SER A 9 15.11 -24.02 3.02
C SER A 9 14.11 -24.08 1.89
N CYS A 10 14.50 -24.79 0.83
CA CYS A 10 13.63 -25.05 -0.28
C CYS A 10 13.47 -26.57 -0.40
N GLU A 11 12.30 -27.07 0.02
CA GLU A 11 11.98 -28.49 0.02
C GLU A 11 11.48 -28.92 -1.37
N PHE A 12 12.22 -29.82 -2.00
CA PHE A 12 11.87 -30.32 -3.33
C PHE A 12 10.68 -31.28 -3.26
N ILE A 13 9.58 -30.92 -3.93
CA ILE A 13 8.32 -31.71 -3.96
C ILE A 13 8.14 -32.47 -5.29
N GLY A 14 9.25 -32.80 -5.96
CA GLY A 14 9.23 -33.54 -7.21
C GLY A 14 8.89 -32.65 -8.41
N ARG A 15 7.89 -33.04 -9.21
CA ARG A 15 7.56 -32.36 -10.49
C ARG A 15 6.99 -30.95 -10.33
N LEU A 16 6.51 -30.59 -9.14
CA LEU A 16 5.93 -29.28 -8.83
C LEU A 16 6.99 -28.23 -8.48
N GLY A 17 8.27 -28.61 -8.52
CA GLY A 17 9.38 -27.73 -8.18
C GLY A 17 9.67 -27.76 -6.69
N CYS A 18 10.01 -26.59 -6.15
CA CYS A 18 10.52 -26.43 -4.82
C CYS A 18 9.56 -25.59 -3.96
N LYS A 19 9.24 -26.07 -2.76
CA LYS A 19 8.46 -25.33 -1.76
C LYS A 19 9.42 -24.61 -0.83
N SER A 20 9.34 -23.29 -0.83
CA SER A 20 10.03 -22.47 0.16
C SER A 20 9.44 -22.73 1.55
N VAL A 21 10.29 -23.09 2.49
CA VAL A 21 10.00 -23.28 3.91
C VAL A 21 10.89 -22.34 4.71
N GLY A 22 10.32 -21.70 5.73
CA GLY A 22 11.06 -20.71 6.51
C GLY A 22 10.23 -20.07 7.59
N THR A 23 10.59 -18.85 7.94
CA THR A 23 10.00 -18.13 9.07
C THR A 23 9.27 -16.88 8.59
N TRP A 24 8.03 -16.72 9.05
CA TRP A 24 7.24 -15.51 8.88
C TRP A 24 7.17 -14.73 10.19
N ILE A 25 7.37 -13.42 10.11
CA ILE A 25 7.31 -12.50 11.23
C ILE A 25 6.32 -11.39 10.87
N SER A 26 5.38 -11.11 11.77
CA SER A 26 4.43 -10.02 11.59
C SER A 26 5.11 -8.65 11.62
N ASP A 27 4.54 -7.66 10.94
CA ASP A 27 5.11 -6.29 10.92
C ASP A 27 5.19 -5.64 12.31
N ASP A 28 4.26 -5.99 13.20
CA ASP A 28 4.26 -5.55 14.61
C ASP A 28 5.17 -6.39 15.51
N LYS A 29 5.84 -7.40 14.95
CA LYS A 29 6.77 -8.33 15.61
C LYS A 29 6.18 -9.12 16.78
N LYS A 30 4.85 -9.17 16.89
CA LYS A 30 4.16 -9.90 17.97
C LYS A 30 3.95 -11.37 17.65
N LEU A 31 3.90 -11.72 16.37
CA LEU A 31 3.69 -13.09 15.91
C LEU A 31 4.87 -13.53 15.07
N THR A 32 5.36 -14.73 15.36
CA THR A 32 6.38 -15.41 14.59
C THR A 32 5.89 -16.82 14.34
N TYR A 33 5.89 -17.24 13.08
CA TYR A 33 5.57 -18.60 12.67
C TYR A 33 6.79 -19.16 11.93
N SER A 34 7.41 -20.20 12.49
CA SER A 34 8.52 -20.91 11.88
C SER A 34 8.06 -22.19 11.20
N GLY A 35 8.83 -22.68 10.22
CA GLY A 35 8.49 -23.89 9.46
C GLY A 35 7.28 -23.72 8.54
N VAL A 36 6.96 -22.49 8.16
CA VAL A 36 5.80 -22.20 7.31
C VAL A 36 6.17 -22.23 5.84
N VAL A 37 5.24 -22.72 5.04
CA VAL A 37 5.40 -22.80 3.59
C VAL A 37 4.96 -21.49 2.95
N LEU A 38 5.78 -20.94 2.06
CA LEU A 38 5.35 -19.81 1.22
C LEU A 38 4.60 -20.33 -0.01
N SER A 39 3.35 -19.90 -0.16
CA SER A 39 2.58 -20.01 -1.39
C SER A 39 2.84 -18.77 -2.23
N GLY A 40 3.87 -18.83 -3.07
CA GLY A 40 4.33 -17.70 -3.88
C GLY A 40 5.79 -17.91 -4.31
N ALA A 41 6.41 -16.83 -4.77
CA ALA A 41 7.85 -16.80 -5.05
C ALA A 41 8.54 -15.85 -4.07
N VAL A 42 9.73 -16.23 -3.63
CA VAL A 42 10.61 -15.33 -2.89
C VAL A 42 11.35 -14.39 -3.84
N GLY A 43 11.75 -13.23 -3.32
CA GLY A 43 12.71 -12.38 -4.00
C GLY A 43 14.07 -13.05 -4.15
N PRO A 44 14.98 -12.49 -4.97
CA PRO A 44 16.35 -12.99 -5.13
C PRO A 44 17.17 -12.92 -3.83
N ASP A 45 16.70 -12.18 -2.84
CA ASP A 45 17.22 -12.05 -1.48
C ASP A 45 16.64 -13.11 -0.51
N GLY A 46 15.78 -14.02 -0.98
CA GLY A 46 15.15 -15.06 -0.15
C GLY A 46 14.05 -14.51 0.77
N ILE A 47 13.65 -13.26 0.59
CA ILE A 47 12.64 -12.59 1.41
C ILE A 47 11.39 -12.35 0.57
N SER A 48 10.22 -12.49 1.18
CA SER A 48 8.96 -12.11 0.56
C SER A 48 8.05 -11.44 1.57
N TYR A 49 7.27 -10.45 1.13
CA TYR A 49 6.15 -9.99 1.92
C TYR A 49 5.02 -11.01 1.80
N ALA A 50 4.40 -11.38 2.92
CA ALA A 50 3.40 -12.45 2.94
C ALA A 50 2.32 -12.25 4.00
N ILE A 51 1.18 -12.87 3.77
CA ILE A 51 0.00 -12.82 4.64
C ILE A 51 -0.30 -14.25 5.15
N PRO A 52 -0.44 -14.45 6.47
CA PRO A 52 -0.74 -15.76 7.05
C PRO A 52 -2.16 -16.21 6.67
N ASN A 53 -2.33 -17.51 6.46
CA ASN A 53 -3.65 -18.08 6.17
C ASN A 53 -4.62 -17.99 7.36
N SER A 54 -4.09 -17.96 8.58
CA SER A 54 -4.87 -17.93 9.82
C SER A 54 -4.11 -17.19 10.94
N VAL A 55 -4.81 -16.31 11.67
CA VAL A 55 -4.21 -15.55 12.78
C VAL A 55 -4.44 -16.23 14.14
N LEU A 56 -5.46 -17.09 14.25
CA LEU A 56 -5.99 -17.57 15.55
C LEU A 56 -5.73 -19.05 15.86
N GLY A 57 -5.05 -19.80 14.97
CA GLY A 57 -4.88 -21.26 15.15
C GLY A 57 -3.52 -21.81 14.74
N GLY A 58 -2.52 -20.94 14.55
CA GLY A 58 -1.29 -21.31 13.85
C GLY A 58 -1.47 -21.16 12.33
N THR A 59 -0.36 -20.92 11.65
CA THR A 59 -0.29 -20.81 10.20
C THR A 59 0.79 -21.75 9.74
N ASP A 60 0.45 -22.70 8.88
CA ASP A 60 1.44 -23.58 8.22
C ASP A 60 1.76 -23.08 6.81
N THR A 61 0.96 -22.16 6.26
CA THR A 61 1.14 -21.62 4.92
C THR A 61 0.87 -20.12 4.90
N VAL A 62 1.84 -19.37 4.42
CA VAL A 62 1.73 -17.92 4.18
C VAL A 62 1.62 -17.66 2.68
N TYR A 63 0.81 -16.69 2.29
CA TYR A 63 0.61 -16.34 0.89
C TYR A 63 1.48 -15.16 0.51
N GLY A 64 2.28 -15.30 -0.55
CA GLY A 64 3.07 -14.22 -1.10
C GLY A 64 2.17 -13.06 -1.51
N SER A 65 2.46 -11.87 -0.97
CA SER A 65 1.78 -10.64 -1.32
C SER A 65 2.56 -9.96 -2.44
N THR A 66 2.00 -9.92 -3.64
CA THR A 66 2.59 -9.21 -4.79
C THR A 66 2.59 -7.69 -4.62
N VAL A 67 1.89 -7.17 -3.61
CA VAL A 67 1.89 -5.75 -3.26
C VAL A 67 3.02 -5.49 -2.28
N SER A 68 4.13 -4.93 -2.75
CA SER A 68 5.13 -4.34 -1.88
C SER A 68 4.45 -3.23 -1.05
N PRO A 69 4.69 -3.13 0.27
CA PRO A 69 4.10 -2.07 1.10
C PRO A 69 4.42 -0.65 0.57
N LEU A 70 5.58 -0.49 -0.09
CA LEU A 70 5.98 0.73 -0.80
C LEU A 70 4.98 1.16 -1.89
N LEU A 71 4.40 0.22 -2.65
CA LEU A 71 3.40 0.54 -3.67
C LEU A 71 2.14 1.14 -3.05
N GLY A 72 1.68 0.61 -1.90
CA GLY A 72 0.55 1.17 -1.17
C GLY A 72 0.81 2.60 -0.68
N VAL A 73 2.01 2.86 -0.18
CA VAL A 73 2.43 4.21 0.26
C VAL A 73 2.51 5.18 -0.92
N VAL A 74 3.09 4.77 -2.04
CA VAL A 74 3.22 5.61 -3.25
C VAL A 74 1.85 5.97 -3.80
N VAL A 75 0.92 5.02 -3.89
CA VAL A 75 -0.45 5.29 -4.38
C VAL A 75 -1.17 6.28 -3.46
N ALA A 76 -1.04 6.12 -2.14
CA ALA A 76 -1.64 7.06 -1.18
C ALA A 76 -1.06 8.48 -1.29
N ILE A 77 0.26 8.60 -1.45
CA ILE A 77 0.92 9.90 -1.67
C ILE A 77 0.44 10.55 -2.97
N VAL A 78 0.42 9.80 -4.07
CA VAL A 78 -0.06 10.30 -5.37
C VAL A 78 -1.50 10.78 -5.27
N PHE A 79 -2.36 10.03 -4.57
CA PHE A 79 -3.75 10.41 -4.36
C PHE A 79 -3.87 11.71 -3.54
N LEU A 80 -3.10 11.85 -2.46
CA LEU A 80 -3.06 13.08 -1.65
C LEU A 80 -2.55 14.28 -2.45
N VAL A 81 -1.52 14.10 -3.29
CA VAL A 81 -1.01 15.16 -4.17
C VAL A 81 -2.08 15.56 -5.19
N MET A 82 -2.79 14.60 -5.78
CA MET A 82 -3.89 14.90 -6.71
C MET A 82 -5.04 15.64 -6.04
N LEU A 83 -5.40 15.27 -4.80
CA LEU A 83 -6.38 16.01 -4.00
C LEU A 83 -5.91 17.43 -3.70
N ALA A 84 -4.67 17.61 -3.25
CA ALA A 84 -4.10 18.92 -2.97
C ALA A 84 -4.12 19.82 -4.22
N LEU A 85 -3.69 19.29 -5.37
CA LEU A 85 -3.75 19.99 -6.65
C LEU A 85 -5.18 20.30 -7.08
N GLY A 86 -6.13 19.39 -6.82
CA GLY A 86 -7.56 19.61 -7.08
C GLY A 86 -8.11 20.78 -6.25
N VAL A 87 -7.78 20.82 -4.96
CA VAL A 87 -8.19 21.92 -4.06
C VAL A 87 -7.54 23.24 -4.46
N LEU A 88 -6.25 23.26 -4.79
CA LEU A 88 -5.55 24.46 -5.28
C LEU A 88 -6.19 25.02 -6.55
N ARG A 89 -6.46 24.16 -7.55
CA ARG A 89 -7.15 24.58 -8.78
C ARG A 89 -8.58 25.03 -8.54
N ALA A 90 -9.28 24.43 -7.58
CA ALA A 90 -10.59 24.92 -7.18
C ALA A 90 -10.45 26.32 -6.58
N ALA A 91 -9.54 26.53 -5.62
CA ALA A 91 -9.30 27.81 -4.96
C ALA A 91 -8.99 28.96 -5.95
N ASP A 92 -8.20 28.70 -6.99
CA ASP A 92 -7.95 29.70 -8.06
C ASP A 92 -9.25 30.14 -8.75
N LYS A 93 -10.17 29.20 -9.02
CA LYS A 93 -11.48 29.52 -9.60
C LYS A 93 -12.36 30.33 -8.66
N TRP A 94 -12.30 30.10 -7.34
CA TRP A 94 -13.01 30.92 -6.35
C TRP A 94 -12.45 32.34 -6.27
N GLY A 95 -11.13 32.49 -6.39
CA GLY A 95 -10.47 33.80 -6.41
C GLY A 95 -10.91 34.67 -7.59
N ASP A 96 -11.02 34.09 -8.78
CA ASP A 96 -11.43 34.81 -9.99
C ASP A 96 -12.91 35.23 -9.94
N LEU A 97 -13.78 34.36 -9.39
CA LEU A 97 -15.19 34.67 -9.14
C LEU A 97 -15.36 35.80 -8.13
N ALA A 98 -14.57 35.83 -7.05
CA ALA A 98 -14.59 36.91 -6.07
C ALA A 98 -14.16 38.25 -6.69
N ARG A 99 -13.18 38.23 -7.59
CA ARG A 99 -12.70 39.42 -8.31
C ARG A 99 -13.75 39.99 -9.27
N LEU A 100 -14.44 39.14 -10.01
CA LEU A 100 -15.53 39.53 -10.91
C LEU A 100 -16.73 40.09 -10.15
N SER A 101 -17.11 39.47 -9.02
CA SER A 101 -18.16 39.95 -8.13
C SER A 101 -17.88 41.37 -7.61
N ASN A 102 -16.66 41.62 -7.14
CA ASN A 102 -16.27 42.95 -6.65
C ASN A 102 -16.22 44.01 -7.76
N SER A 103 -15.77 43.64 -8.96
CA SER A 103 -15.80 44.51 -10.14
C SER A 103 -17.24 44.90 -10.52
N SER A 104 -18.16 43.93 -10.52
CA SER A 104 -19.59 44.17 -10.80
C SER A 104 -20.24 45.09 -9.78
N LYS A 105 -19.98 44.87 -8.48
CA LYS A 105 -20.47 45.77 -7.40
C LYS A 105 -19.98 47.21 -7.57
N ARG A 106 -18.71 47.40 -7.95
CA ARG A 106 -18.16 48.75 -8.19
C ARG A 106 -18.82 49.48 -9.34
N ARG A 107 -19.14 48.78 -10.45
CA ARG A 107 -19.83 49.41 -11.59
C ARG A 107 -21.24 49.87 -11.21
N LYS A 108 -22.00 49.04 -10.51
CA LYS A 108 -23.35 49.40 -10.03
C LYS A 108 -23.36 50.58 -9.06
N ALA A 109 -22.29 50.77 -8.28
CA ALA A 109 -22.15 51.90 -7.38
C ALA A 109 -21.73 53.22 -8.08
N LEU A 110 -21.31 53.16 -9.34
CA LEU A 110 -20.99 54.34 -10.17
C LEU A 110 -22.17 54.79 -11.04
N GLU A 111 -23.18 53.93 -11.21
CA GLU A 111 -24.39 54.17 -12.01
C GLU A 111 -25.61 54.60 -11.16
N ALA A 112 -25.43 54.72 -9.84
CA ALA A 112 -26.43 55.17 -8.86
C ALA A 112 -26.04 56.53 -8.27
#